data_AF-A0A839IX05-F1
#
_entry.id   AF-A0A839IX05-F1
#
_cell.length_a   1.000
_cell.length_b   1.000
_cell.length_c   1.000
_cell.angle_alpha   90.00
_cell.angle_beta   90.00
_cell.angle_gamma   90.00
#
_symmetry.space_group_name_H-M   'P 1'
#
loop_
_entity.id
_entity.type
_entity.pdbx_description
1 polymer ?
#
loop_
_entity_poly.entity_id
_entity_poly.type
_entity_poly.pdbx_seq_one_letter_code
_entity_poly.pdbx_strand_id
1 'polypeptide(L)'
;MKNQISTVSFYGQNLSVIPLNNQLFVAIKPVCENIGVPWVGQRQRIKRDVVLNSTACMIQVVAADKRKRELLCLPLEYLNGWLFGILI
;
A
#
# COMPACT_ATOMS: atom_id res chain seq x y z
N MET A 1 -11.16 -4.67 -19.14
CA MET A 1 -11.30 -4.04 -17.80
C MET A 1 -10.28 -2.91 -17.72
N LYS A 2 -10.71 -1.68 -17.44
CA LYS A 2 -9.80 -0.52 -17.30
C LYS A 2 -9.13 -0.61 -15.92
N ASN A 3 -7.84 -0.96 -15.87
CA ASN A 3 -7.00 -0.69 -14.70
C ASN A 3 -6.68 0.82 -14.67
N GLN A 4 -7.68 1.65 -14.35
CA GLN A 4 -7.44 3.06 -14.09
C GLN A 4 -6.84 3.19 -12.69
N ILE A 5 -5.63 3.73 -12.63
CA ILE A 5 -5.02 4.17 -11.38
C ILE A 5 -5.83 5.37 -10.92
N SER A 6 -6.49 5.25 -9.76
CA SER A 6 -7.18 6.36 -9.13
C SER A 6 -6.24 7.02 -8.13
N THR A 7 -6.43 8.31 -7.86
CA THR A 7 -5.65 9.04 -6.84
C THR A 7 -6.55 9.49 -5.71
N VAL A 8 -6.06 9.38 -4.47
CA VAL A 8 -6.72 9.88 -3.27
C VAL A 8 -5.80 10.87 -2.56
N SER A 9 -6.37 11.95 -2.01
CA SER A 9 -5.58 12.92 -1.25
C SER A 9 -5.23 12.35 0.13
N PHE A 10 -3.97 12.47 0.52
CA PHE A 10 -3.38 11.92 1.74
C PHE A 10 -2.24 12.83 2.20
N TYR A 11 -2.39 13.46 3.38
CA TYR A 11 -1.42 14.41 3.95
C TYR A 11 -0.91 15.49 2.96
N GLY A 12 -1.81 16.06 2.17
CA GLY A 12 -1.46 17.09 1.17
C GLY A 12 -0.79 16.56 -0.09
N GLN A 13 -0.74 15.24 -0.26
CA GLN A 13 -0.19 14.56 -1.44
C GLN A 13 -1.23 13.63 -2.08
N ASN A 14 -1.00 13.25 -3.33
CA ASN A 14 -1.85 12.28 -4.03
C ASN A 14 -1.25 10.88 -3.90
N LEU A 15 -1.97 9.96 -3.25
CA LEU A 15 -1.65 8.54 -3.25
C LEU A 15 -2.33 7.84 -4.41
N SER A 16 -1.54 7.15 -5.23
CA SER A 16 -2.05 6.24 -6.25
C SER A 16 -2.64 5.00 -5.58
N VAL A 17 -3.89 4.70 -5.88
CA VAL A 17 -4.59 3.48 -5.43
C VAL A 17 -4.90 2.56 -6.61
N ILE A 18 -4.88 1.27 -6.31
CA ILE A 18 -5.12 0.18 -7.26
C ILE A 18 -6.52 -0.36 -6.99
N PRO A 19 -7.49 -0.17 -7.89
CA PRO A 19 -8.80 -0.79 -7.76
C PRO A 19 -8.71 -2.29 -8.10
N LEU A 20 -9.14 -3.14 -7.17
CA LEU A 20 -9.20 -4.59 -7.35
C LEU A 20 -10.44 -5.15 -6.62
N ASN A 21 -11.25 -5.96 -7.30
CA ASN A 21 -12.43 -6.63 -6.72
C ASN A 21 -13.34 -5.70 -5.90
N ASN A 22 -13.66 -4.51 -6.44
CA ASN A 22 -14.51 -3.51 -5.80
C ASN A 22 -13.94 -2.89 -4.51
N GLN A 23 -12.64 -3.05 -4.26
CA GLN A 23 -11.91 -2.47 -3.15
C GLN A 23 -10.71 -1.68 -3.67
N LEU A 24 -10.31 -0.63 -2.94
CA LEU A 24 -9.14 0.18 -3.26
C LEU A 24 -7.95 -0.31 -2.44
N PHE A 25 -6.82 -0.53 -3.09
CA PHE A 25 -5.58 -0.94 -2.45
C PHE A 25 -4.54 0.16 -2.55
N VAL A 26 -3.73 0.31 -1.51
CA VAL A 26 -2.61 1.26 -1.44
C VAL A 26 -1.30 0.48 -1.30
N ALA A 27 -0.33 0.83 -2.16
CA ALA A 27 1.02 0.27 -2.05
C ALA A 27 1.74 0.92 -0.86
N ILE A 28 2.24 0.11 0.08
CA ILE A 28 2.77 0.65 1.34
C ILE A 28 4.18 1.23 1.19
N LYS A 29 4.99 0.70 0.27
CA LYS A 29 6.36 1.17 0.08
C LYS A 29 6.44 2.66 -0.31
N PRO A 30 5.70 3.15 -1.32
CA PRO A 30 5.64 4.58 -1.62
C PRO A 30 5.14 5.43 -0.44
N VAL A 31 4.16 4.95 0.33
CA VAL A 31 3.68 5.66 1.52
C VAL A 31 4.81 5.81 2.55
N CYS A 32 5.58 4.75 2.80
CA CYS A 32 6.72 4.78 3.71
C CYS A 32 7.78 5.79 3.26
N GLU A 33 8.11 5.80 1.97
CA GLU A 33 9.06 6.75 1.37
C GLU A 33 8.58 8.19 1.51
N ASN A 34 7.28 8.44 1.30
CA ASN A 34 6.69 9.78 1.39
C ASN A 34 6.66 10.35 2.81
N ILE A 35 6.41 9.52 3.83
CA ILE A 35 6.36 9.96 5.25
C ILE A 35 7.69 9.77 5.99
N GLY A 36 8.73 9.28 5.31
CA GLY A 36 10.09 9.17 5.85
C GLY A 36 10.31 8.02 6.85
N VAL A 37 9.59 6.90 6.73
CA VAL A 37 9.74 5.73 7.63
C VAL A 37 10.40 4.54 6.93
N PRO A 38 11.18 3.70 7.66
CA PRO A 38 11.93 2.61 7.04
C PRO A 38 11.01 1.49 6.53
N TRP A 39 10.95 1.32 5.21
CA TRP A 39 10.13 0.32 4.51
C TRP A 39 10.30 -1.11 5.07
N VAL A 40 11.54 -1.57 5.29
CA VAL A 40 11.81 -2.95 5.71
C VAL A 40 11.17 -3.25 7.07
N GLY A 41 11.26 -2.29 8.01
CA GLY A 41 10.63 -2.41 9.32
C GLY A 41 9.11 -2.44 9.22
N GLN A 42 8.53 -1.59 8.37
CA GLN A 42 7.08 -1.55 8.15
C GLN A 42 6.53 -2.81 7.51
N ARG A 43 7.23 -3.37 6.52
CA ARG A 43 6.88 -4.67 5.93
C ARG A 43 6.87 -5.79 6.98
N GLN A 44 7.87 -5.84 7.86
CA GLN A 44 7.90 -6.83 8.92
C GLN A 44 6.78 -6.61 9.95
N ARG A 45 6.47 -5.35 10.27
CA ARG A 45 5.37 -5.00 11.18
C ARG A 45 4.02 -5.50 10.63
N ILE A 46 3.73 -5.21 9.35
CA ILE A 46 2.52 -5.71 8.68
C ILE A 46 2.45 -7.23 8.75
N LYS A 47 3.56 -7.93 8.51
CA LYS A 47 3.60 -9.40 8.59
C LYS A 47 3.35 -9.97 9.99
N ARG A 48 3.74 -9.24 11.04
CA ARG A 48 3.55 -9.67 12.45
C ARG A 48 2.16 -9.33 12.99
N ASP A 49 1.52 -8.32 12.43
CA ASP A 49 0.18 -7.91 12.81
C ASP A 49 -0.85 -8.87 12.21
N VAL A 50 -1.64 -9.53 13.05
CA VAL A 50 -2.61 -10.56 12.63
C VAL A 50 -3.66 -9.99 11.68
N VAL A 51 -4.13 -8.77 11.95
CA VAL A 51 -5.18 -8.12 11.15
C VAL A 51 -4.59 -7.66 9.82
N LEU A 52 -3.50 -6.89 9.86
CA LEU A 52 -2.89 -6.35 8.64
C LEU A 52 -2.35 -7.46 7.73
N ASN A 53 -1.74 -8.51 8.29
CA ASN A 53 -1.22 -9.63 7.51
C ASN A 53 -2.34 -10.41 6.81
N SER A 54 -3.52 -10.54 7.43
CA SER A 54 -4.65 -11.26 6.83
C SER A 54 -5.26 -10.57 5.61
N THR A 55 -5.09 -9.25 5.52
CA THR A 55 -5.66 -8.43 4.44
C THR A 55 -4.62 -7.92 3.44
N ALA A 56 -3.34 -7.99 3.80
CA ALA A 56 -2.24 -7.62 2.93
C ALA A 56 -2.15 -8.55 1.71
N CYS A 57 -1.97 -7.96 0.53
CA CYS A 57 -1.81 -8.70 -0.71
C CYS A 57 -0.54 -8.28 -1.45
N MET A 58 0.06 -9.22 -2.17
CA MET A 58 1.15 -8.93 -3.10
C MET A 58 0.56 -8.77 -4.50
N ILE A 59 0.60 -7.55 -5.03
CA ILE A 59 0.14 -7.25 -6.40
C ILE A 59 1.36 -7.19 -7.32
N GLN A 60 1.35 -8.03 -8.35
CA GLN A 60 2.33 -7.95 -9.43
C GLN A 60 1.92 -6.87 -10.43
N VAL A 61 2.77 -5.86 -10.60
CA VAL A 61 2.60 -4.81 -11.61
C VAL A 61 3.70 -4.92 -12.66
N VAL A 62 3.33 -4.74 -13.92
CA VAL A 62 4.29 -4.59 -15.02
C VAL A 62 4.53 -3.11 -15.20
N ALA A 63 5.75 -2.66 -14.93
CA ALA A 63 6.11 -1.27 -15.12
C ALA A 63 6.44 -0.98 -16.60
N ALA A 64 6.64 0.30 -16.94
CA ALA A 64 6.94 0.75 -18.30
C ALA A 64 8.18 0.07 -18.92
N ASP A 65 9.12 -0.37 -18.08
CA ASP A 65 10.32 -1.13 -18.47
C ASP A 65 10.05 -2.63 -18.73
N LYS A 66 8.78 -3.05 -18.77
CA LYS A 66 8.32 -4.45 -18.87
C LYS A 66 8.78 -5.36 -17.73
N ARG A 67 9.35 -4.80 -16.66
CA ARG A 67 9.76 -5.58 -15.49
C ARG A 67 8.58 -5.75 -14.55
N LYS A 68 8.43 -6.97 -14.05
CA LYS A 68 7.49 -7.30 -12.99
C LYS A 68 8.03 -6.75 -11.67
N ARG A 69 7.20 -5.99 -10.96
CA ARG A 69 7.47 -5.54 -9.60
C ARG A 69 6.35 -6.05 -8.70
N GLU A 70 6.73 -6.50 -7.51
CA GLU A 70 5.78 -6.94 -6.50
C GLU A 70 5.55 -5.81 -5.50
N LEU A 71 4.29 -5.41 -5.34
CA LEU A 71 3.86 -4.39 -4.40
C LEU A 71 3.12 -5.07 -3.25
N LEU A 72 3.60 -4.87 -2.02
CA LEU A 72 2.79 -5.17 -0.85
C LEU A 72 1.76 -4.05 -0.70
N CYS A 73 0.49 -4.42 -0.76
CA CYS A 73 -0.62 -3.51 -0.65
C CYS A 73 -1.49 -3.87 0.54
N LEU A 74 -2.07 -2.84 1.16
CA LEU A 74 -3.19 -2.98 2.09
C LEU A 74 -4.44 -2.40 1.43
N PRO A 75 -5.65 -2.83 1.81
CA PRO A 75 -6.82 -2.08 1.44
C PRO A 75 -6.80 -0.70 2.09
N LEU A 76 -7.34 0.29 1.39
CA LEU A 76 -7.29 1.69 1.79
C LEU A 76 -7.90 1.94 3.17
N GLU A 77 -8.94 1.19 3.55
CA GLU A 77 -9.58 1.28 4.87
C GLU A 77 -8.65 0.88 6.03
N TYR A 78 -7.65 0.02 5.78
CA TYR A 78 -6.66 -0.41 6.78
C TYR A 78 -5.45 0.52 6.85
N LEU A 79 -5.32 1.49 5.94
CA LEU A 79 -4.20 2.43 5.91
C LEU A 79 -4.08 3.19 7.23
N ASN A 80 -5.19 3.69 7.77
CA ASN A 80 -5.21 4.42 9.04
C ASN A 80 -4.82 3.51 10.22
N GLY A 81 -5.27 2.26 10.25
CA GLY A 81 -4.88 1.29 11.27
C GLY A 81 -3.37 1.03 11.25
N TRP A 82 -2.77 0.91 10.07
CA TRP A 82 -1.33 0.82 9.94
C TRP A 82 -0.61 2.09 10.41
N LEU A 83 -1.09 3.29 10.04
CA LEU A 83 -0.51 4.57 10.44
C LEU A 83 -0.51 4.77 11.96
N PHE A 84 -1.61 4.43 12.64
CA PHE A 84 -1.66 4.50 14.11
C PHE A 84 -0.62 3.59 14.76
N GLY A 85 -0.32 2.45 14.14
CA GLY A 85 0.78 1.61 14.58
C GLY A 85 2.14 2.31 14.51
N ILE A 86 2.41 3.09 13.47
CA ILE A 86 3.72 3.74 13.28
C ILE A 86 4.00 4.81 14.34
N LEU A 87 2.96 5.50 14.78
CA LEU A 87 3.05 6.67 15.67
C LEU A 87 3.10 6.31 17.17
N ILE A 88 3.07 5.02 17.51
CA ILE A 88 3.17 4.47 18.87
C ILE A 88 4.43 3.60 18.95
#